data_AF-A0AAP2GR28-F1
#
_entry.id   AF-A0AAP2GR28-F1
#
_cell.length_a   1.000
_cell.length_b   1.000
_cell.length_c   1.000
_cell.angle_alpha   90.00
_cell.angle_beta   90.00
_cell.angle_gamma   90.00
#
_symmetry.space_group_name_H-M   'P 1'
#
loop_
_entity.id
_entity.type
_entity.pdbx_description
1 polymer ?
#
loop_
_entity_poly.entity_id
_entity_poly.type
_entity_poly.pdbx_seq_one_letter_code
_entity_poly.pdbx_strand_id
1 'polypeptide(L)'
;MFEIELDKYSTMYNLKMFLKTLLIFVAGTLFIREFLFELYNVSGASMQGELFAGDRVLISKVHYGARIPNVMKVPFIDKDNRILLSRQFPFYTPPLFKYLRLPGLASIERNDILLFNAPHQKKPSYELKDKYLKRCIAIPGDEIELVDGTVLLNGKISTELNSCIHLYKVVTNRPLSESELRALTVFDLSYSGFSGNSRKMNELNTYYLYLNLTTFQRIKSDLVIKDIDRYEYSIGLKDLDIYPHSPKYSFNLNNFGPLLVPGKGKIIHLDSVNSALYYEILKNYEDMQYVTLTNSRIYVKDSLITSFEFSKNYYFILGDNRDLSIDSRHWGLLPEDHIIGKATFVWSNSAEVKSGDLELE
;
A
#
# COMPACT_ATOMS: atom_id res chain seq x y z
N MET A 1 18.87 -20.77 61.07
CA MET A 1 17.48 -20.31 60.89
C MET A 1 17.45 -18.88 60.34
N PHE A 2 18.16 -17.93 60.96
CA PHE A 2 18.27 -16.53 60.48
C PHE A 2 18.91 -16.35 59.09
N GLU A 3 19.98 -17.08 58.75
CA GLU A 3 20.61 -16.98 57.41
C GLU A 3 19.69 -17.44 56.27
N ILE A 4 18.89 -18.48 56.51
CA ILE A 4 17.94 -19.03 55.52
C ILE A 4 16.78 -18.04 55.26
N GLU A 5 16.35 -17.30 56.30
CA GLU A 5 15.36 -16.24 56.14
C GLU A 5 15.92 -15.05 55.35
N LEU A 6 17.13 -14.58 55.68
CA LEU A 6 17.80 -13.48 54.97
C LEU A 6 18.02 -13.79 53.48
N ASP A 7 18.41 -15.03 53.16
CA ASP A 7 18.62 -15.48 51.78
C ASP A 7 17.29 -15.55 51.00
N LYS A 8 16.20 -15.96 51.67
CA LYS A 8 14.84 -15.93 51.10
C LYS A 8 14.33 -14.52 50.87
N TYR A 9 14.60 -13.57 51.78
CA TYR A 9 14.26 -12.16 51.61
C TYR A 9 15.06 -11.49 50.49
N SER A 10 16.36 -11.78 50.39
CA SER A 10 17.24 -11.34 49.29
C SER A 10 16.76 -11.88 47.94
N THR A 11 16.46 -13.19 47.87
CA THR A 11 15.94 -13.85 46.66
C THR A 11 14.58 -13.27 46.24
N MET A 12 13.67 -13.04 47.20
CA MET A 12 12.36 -12.45 46.93
C MET A 12 12.46 -10.97 46.50
N TYR A 13 13.41 -10.21 47.06
CA TYR A 13 13.70 -8.84 46.65
C TYR A 13 14.27 -8.80 45.23
N ASN A 14 15.24 -9.66 44.91
CA ASN A 14 15.82 -9.81 43.58
C ASN A 14 14.76 -10.21 42.54
N LEU A 15 13.84 -11.11 42.90
CA LEU A 15 12.73 -11.50 42.05
C LEU A 15 11.77 -10.34 41.78
N LYS A 16 11.39 -9.56 42.81
CA LYS A 16 10.55 -8.37 42.63
C LYS A 16 11.21 -7.31 41.75
N MET A 17 12.51 -7.08 41.95
CA MET A 17 13.32 -6.18 41.11
C MET A 17 13.36 -6.66 39.66
N PHE A 18 13.63 -7.94 39.44
CA PHE A 18 13.64 -8.55 38.10
C PHE A 18 12.27 -8.42 37.42
N LEU A 19 11.18 -8.77 38.09
CA LEU A 19 9.82 -8.67 37.54
C LEU A 19 9.45 -7.22 37.21
N LYS A 20 9.83 -6.26 38.06
CA LYS A 20 9.59 -4.84 37.80
C LYS A 20 10.37 -4.36 36.58
N THR A 21 11.65 -4.70 36.48
CA THR A 21 12.49 -4.36 35.32
C THR A 21 11.96 -4.99 34.04
N LEU A 22 11.57 -6.27 34.09
CA LEU A 22 10.96 -6.96 32.97
C LEU A 22 9.66 -6.28 32.53
N LEU A 23 8.78 -5.91 33.47
CA LEU A 23 7.53 -5.21 33.16
C LEU A 23 7.79 -3.86 32.50
N ILE A 24 8.74 -3.07 33.01
CA ILE A 24 9.12 -1.78 32.41
C ILE A 24 9.67 -1.99 31.00
N PHE A 25 10.52 -3.00 30.81
CA PHE A 25 11.10 -3.31 29.50
C PHE A 25 10.02 -3.73 28.49
N VAL A 26 9.10 -4.61 28.89
CA VAL A 26 7.98 -5.04 28.06
C VAL A 26 7.06 -3.86 27.73
N ALA A 27 6.68 -3.06 28.73
CA ALA A 27 5.85 -1.88 28.52
C ALA A 27 6.53 -0.86 27.60
N GLY A 28 7.82 -0.61 27.79
CA GLY A 28 8.62 0.26 26.93
C GLY A 28 8.71 -0.25 25.50
N THR A 29 8.93 -1.56 25.31
CA THR A 29 8.97 -2.18 23.98
C THR A 29 7.62 -2.08 23.27
N LEU A 30 6.52 -2.34 23.98
CA LEU A 30 5.17 -2.17 23.45
C LEU A 30 4.87 -0.72 23.10
N PHE A 31 5.29 0.24 23.94
CA PHE A 31 5.14 1.66 23.67
C PHE A 31 5.92 2.09 22.42
N ILE A 32 7.18 1.67 22.30
CA ILE A 32 8.00 1.94 21.11
C ILE A 32 7.34 1.35 19.86
N ARG A 33 6.91 0.07 19.93
CA ARG A 33 6.24 -0.61 18.81
C ARG A 33 4.94 0.08 18.42
N GLU A 34 4.15 0.51 19.39
CA GLU A 34 2.82 1.08 19.13
C GLU A 34 2.92 2.52 18.60
N PHE A 35 3.76 3.36 19.21
CA PHE A 35 3.75 4.80 18.97
C PHE A 35 4.97 5.34 18.21
N LEU A 36 6.12 4.66 18.21
CA LEU A 36 7.35 5.26 17.69
C LEU A 36 7.79 4.63 16.37
N PHE A 37 8.11 3.33 16.41
CA PHE A 37 8.73 2.63 15.29
C PHE A 37 8.26 1.18 15.20
N GLU A 38 8.14 0.68 13.98
CA GLU A 38 7.85 -0.73 13.71
C GLU A 38 8.77 -1.23 12.58
N LEU A 39 9.28 -2.46 12.71
CA LEU A 39 9.94 -3.14 11.61
C LEU A 39 8.89 -3.89 10.79
N TYR A 40 8.80 -3.58 9.50
CA TYR A 40 7.90 -4.24 8.56
C TYR A 40 8.70 -5.11 7.59
N ASN A 41 8.24 -6.34 7.39
CA ASN A 41 8.82 -7.26 6.41
C ASN A 41 8.03 -7.13 5.11
N VAL A 42 8.70 -6.85 4.00
CA VAL A 42 8.08 -6.77 2.67
C VAL A 42 7.83 -8.18 2.15
N SER A 43 6.58 -8.55 1.93
CA SER A 43 6.16 -9.86 1.41
C SER A 43 5.85 -9.84 -0.08
N GLY A 44 5.34 -8.72 -0.60
CA GLY A 44 4.91 -8.59 -1.99
C GLY A 44 5.91 -7.91 -2.92
N ALA A 45 5.55 -7.88 -4.21
CA ALA A 45 6.35 -7.27 -5.26
C ALA A 45 5.94 -5.86 -5.67
N SER A 46 4.85 -5.34 -5.13
CA SER A 46 4.25 -4.08 -5.59
C SER A 46 5.16 -2.86 -5.40
N MET A 47 6.15 -2.94 -4.51
CA MET A 47 7.18 -1.91 -4.31
C MET A 47 8.53 -2.25 -4.93
N GLN A 48 8.62 -3.35 -5.68
CA GLN A 48 9.84 -3.74 -6.37
C GLN A 48 10.33 -2.61 -7.28
N GLY A 49 11.65 -2.44 -7.31
CA GLY A 49 12.33 -1.28 -7.89
C GLY A 49 12.95 -0.39 -6.82
N GLU A 50 12.26 -0.21 -5.70
CA GLU A 50 12.81 0.45 -4.49
C GLU A 50 12.94 -0.53 -3.32
N LEU A 51 11.92 -1.37 -3.09
CA LEU A 51 11.85 -2.34 -2.00
C LEU A 51 11.57 -3.74 -2.56
N PHE A 52 12.36 -4.73 -2.15
CA PHE A 52 12.23 -6.10 -2.61
C PHE A 52 11.58 -6.98 -1.56
N ALA A 53 10.93 -8.06 -1.99
CA ALA A 53 10.39 -9.05 -1.07
C ALA A 53 11.52 -9.66 -0.23
N GLY A 54 11.30 -9.78 1.08
CA GLY A 54 12.33 -10.13 2.06
C GLY A 54 13.04 -8.93 2.68
N ASP A 55 12.83 -7.72 2.18
CA ASP A 55 13.38 -6.51 2.79
C ASP A 55 12.72 -6.23 4.14
N ARG A 56 13.53 -5.74 5.07
CA ARG A 56 13.06 -5.25 6.37
C ARG A 56 13.14 -3.74 6.39
N VAL A 57 12.01 -3.08 6.54
CA VAL A 57 11.91 -1.63 6.49
C VAL A 57 11.52 -1.09 7.85
N LEU A 58 12.29 -0.10 8.34
CA LEU A 58 11.94 0.64 9.53
C LEU A 58 10.88 1.68 9.19
N ILE A 59 9.74 1.58 9.87
CA ILE A 59 8.61 2.49 9.74
C ILE A 59 8.63 3.46 10.91
N SER A 60 8.67 4.75 10.60
CA SER A 60 8.59 5.83 11.57
C SER A 60 7.15 6.33 11.69
N LYS A 61 6.52 6.04 12.83
CA LYS A 61 5.17 6.55 13.17
C LYS A 61 5.23 8.01 13.64
N VAL A 62 6.36 8.42 14.21
CA VAL A 62 6.59 9.81 14.67
C VAL A 62 6.62 10.83 13.54
N HIS A 63 7.02 10.44 12.32
CA HIS A 63 7.08 11.37 11.18
C HIS A 63 5.73 12.05 10.94
N TYR A 64 4.66 11.27 10.80
CA TYR A 64 3.32 11.81 10.58
C TYR A 64 2.49 11.91 11.86
N GLY A 65 3.06 11.50 12.99
CA GLY A 65 2.39 11.44 14.27
C GLY A 65 1.64 10.12 14.45
N ALA A 66 1.82 9.51 15.62
CA ALA A 66 1.22 8.23 15.93
C ALA A 66 -0.30 8.34 16.05
N ARG A 67 -1.02 7.37 15.50
CA ARG A 67 -2.46 7.24 15.72
C ARG A 67 -2.70 6.62 17.09
N ILE A 68 -3.79 7.03 17.74
CA ILE A 68 -4.31 6.32 18.89
C ILE A 68 -5.03 5.06 18.39
N PRO A 69 -4.67 3.86 18.87
CA PRO A 69 -5.35 2.63 18.47
C PRO A 69 -6.82 2.71 18.86
N ASN A 70 -7.71 2.47 17.90
CA ASN A 70 -9.14 2.43 18.19
C ASN A 70 -9.56 1.06 18.76
N VAL A 71 -8.73 0.02 18.62
CA VAL A 71 -8.93 -1.31 19.21
C VAL A 71 -7.66 -1.74 19.93
N MET A 72 -7.81 -2.33 21.11
CA MET A 72 -6.69 -2.95 21.82
C MET A 72 -6.58 -4.40 21.38
N LYS A 73 -5.39 -4.83 20.98
CA LYS A 73 -5.08 -6.23 20.64
C LYS A 73 -4.19 -6.84 21.71
N VAL A 74 -4.27 -8.15 21.89
CA VAL A 74 -3.26 -8.85 22.69
C VAL A 74 -1.93 -8.83 21.92
N PRO A 75 -0.85 -8.27 22.49
CA PRO A 75 0.43 -8.20 21.81
C PRO A 75 0.95 -9.58 21.42
N PHE A 76 1.65 -9.67 20.27
CA PHE A 76 2.31 -10.89 19.77
C PHE A 76 1.38 -12.05 19.37
N ILE A 77 0.05 -11.85 19.42
CA ILE A 77 -0.95 -12.76 18.87
C ILE A 77 -1.41 -12.22 17.51
N ASP A 78 -0.57 -12.41 16.50
CA ASP A 78 -0.91 -12.11 15.10
C ASP A 78 -1.53 -13.34 14.41
N LYS A 79 -2.07 -13.17 13.19
CA LYS A 79 -2.71 -14.24 12.39
C LYS A 79 -1.84 -15.51 12.32
N ASP A 80 -0.52 -15.35 12.34
CA ASP A 80 0.47 -16.42 12.14
C ASP A 80 0.80 -17.22 13.42
N ASN A 81 0.43 -16.71 14.61
CA ASN A 81 0.75 -17.33 15.91
C ASN A 81 -0.43 -18.07 16.56
N ARG A 82 -1.43 -18.52 15.77
CA ARG A 82 -2.67 -19.16 16.24
C ARG A 82 -2.51 -20.60 16.80
N ILE A 83 -1.30 -21.03 17.14
CA ILE A 83 -0.98 -22.44 17.43
C ILE A 83 -1.52 -22.90 18.80
N LEU A 84 -1.89 -22.01 19.74
CA LEU A 84 -2.06 -22.42 21.14
C LEU A 84 -3.46 -22.38 21.77
N LEU A 85 -4.47 -21.65 21.27
CA LEU A 85 -5.75 -21.52 22.01
C LEU A 85 -6.99 -21.38 21.09
N SER A 86 -8.10 -21.95 21.56
CA SER A 86 -9.36 -22.19 20.85
C SER A 86 -9.98 -20.97 20.14
N ARG A 87 -10.57 -21.23 18.97
CA ARG A 87 -11.10 -20.31 17.94
C ARG A 87 -12.25 -19.36 18.32
N GLN A 88 -12.62 -19.22 19.60
CA GLN A 88 -13.93 -18.63 19.96
C GLN A 88 -13.94 -17.17 20.44
N PHE A 89 -12.82 -16.57 20.84
CA PHE A 89 -12.81 -15.18 21.32
C PHE A 89 -12.00 -14.26 20.39
N PRO A 90 -12.56 -13.10 19.98
CA PRO A 90 -11.76 -12.08 19.31
C PRO A 90 -10.72 -11.55 20.32
N PHE A 91 -9.43 -11.70 19.98
CA PHE A 91 -8.30 -11.16 20.78
C PHE A 91 -8.16 -9.64 20.65
N TYR A 92 -9.28 -8.93 20.48
CA TYR A 92 -9.34 -7.48 20.33
C TYR A 92 -10.61 -6.91 20.98
N THR A 93 -10.52 -5.68 21.47
CA THR A 93 -11.69 -4.95 22.01
C THR A 93 -12.56 -4.42 20.87
N PRO A 94 -13.87 -4.20 21.09
CA PRO A 94 -14.66 -3.34 20.21
C PRO A 94 -13.98 -1.97 20.03
N PRO A 95 -14.25 -1.24 18.91
CA PRO A 95 -13.71 0.10 18.71
C PRO A 95 -14.05 1.03 19.90
N LEU A 96 -13.03 1.51 20.60
CA LEU A 96 -13.15 2.28 21.85
C LEU A 96 -13.20 3.79 21.62
N PHE A 97 -12.51 4.29 20.58
CA PHE A 97 -12.33 5.72 20.33
C PHE A 97 -12.50 6.06 18.85
N LYS A 98 -12.91 7.30 18.56
CA LYS A 98 -12.83 7.89 17.22
C LYS A 98 -11.37 8.11 16.83
N TYR A 99 -11.11 8.20 15.52
CA TYR A 99 -9.78 8.50 14.98
C TYR A 99 -9.16 9.73 15.65
N LEU A 100 -7.96 9.54 16.21
CA LEU A 100 -7.14 10.59 16.77
C LEU A 100 -5.68 10.31 16.39
N ARG A 101 -5.00 11.33 15.88
CA ARG A 101 -3.58 11.29 15.53
C ARG A 101 -2.84 12.37 16.30
N LEU A 102 -1.72 12.01 16.92
CA LEU A 102 -0.84 12.96 17.59
C LEU A 102 -0.15 13.85 16.55
N PRO A 103 0.34 15.05 16.93
CA PRO A 103 1.15 15.85 16.03
C PRO A 103 2.37 15.08 15.52
N GLY A 104 2.62 15.15 14.21
CA GLY A 104 3.81 14.60 13.57
C GLY A 104 4.95 15.61 13.48
N LEU A 105 6.14 15.10 13.17
CA LEU A 105 7.32 15.92 12.86
C LEU A 105 7.22 16.58 11.47
N ALA A 106 6.47 15.97 10.55
CA ALA A 106 6.29 16.43 9.19
C ALA A 106 4.90 16.05 8.65
N SER A 107 4.46 16.74 7.60
CA SER A 107 3.32 16.32 6.78
C SER A 107 3.72 15.23 5.78
N ILE A 108 2.74 14.51 5.25
CA ILE A 108 2.95 13.57 4.15
C ILE A 108 3.26 14.36 2.88
N GLU A 109 4.33 13.97 2.19
CA GLU A 109 4.74 14.58 0.94
C GLU A 109 4.59 13.60 -0.23
N ARG A 110 4.58 14.15 -1.45
CA ARG A 110 4.63 13.32 -2.66
C ARG A 110 5.93 12.51 -2.67
N ASN A 111 5.83 11.31 -3.22
CA ASN A 111 6.86 10.28 -3.28
C ASN A 111 7.23 9.63 -1.94
N ASP A 112 6.60 10.00 -0.82
CA ASP A 112 6.81 9.27 0.43
C ASP A 112 6.29 7.83 0.32
N ILE A 113 7.06 6.87 0.86
CA ILE A 113 6.62 5.48 0.97
C ILE A 113 5.87 5.34 2.29
N LEU A 114 4.60 4.98 2.20
CA LEU A 114 3.67 4.93 3.31
C LEU A 114 3.36 3.48 3.68
N LEU A 115 3.51 3.14 4.96
CA LEU A 115 2.87 1.96 5.50
C LEU A 115 1.44 2.34 5.90
N PHE A 116 0.44 1.58 5.44
CA PHE A 116 -0.95 1.84 5.75
C PHE A 116 -1.76 0.54 5.83
N ASN A 117 -2.93 0.62 6.45
CA ASN A 117 -3.91 -0.45 6.51
C ASN A 117 -4.76 -0.47 5.22
N ALA A 118 -4.90 -1.60 4.55
CA ALA A 118 -5.56 -1.72 3.25
C ALA A 118 -7.05 -1.30 3.30
N PRO A 119 -7.48 -0.18 2.67
CA PRO A 119 -8.80 0.41 2.92
C PRO A 119 -9.97 -0.46 2.43
N HIS A 120 -9.78 -1.21 1.34
CA HIS A 120 -10.79 -2.06 0.71
C HIS A 120 -11.21 -3.27 1.56
N GLN A 121 -10.40 -3.68 2.55
CA GLN A 121 -10.73 -4.81 3.41
C GLN A 121 -11.88 -4.46 4.38
N LYS A 122 -12.94 -5.27 4.35
CA LYS A 122 -14.10 -5.13 5.23
C LYS A 122 -13.81 -5.77 6.59
N LYS A 123 -13.19 -5.03 7.49
CA LYS A 123 -12.92 -5.42 8.88
C LYS A 123 -13.45 -4.33 9.84
N PRO A 124 -13.82 -4.69 11.09
CA PRO A 124 -14.48 -3.76 12.02
C PRO A 124 -13.59 -2.60 12.49
N SER A 125 -12.28 -2.69 12.29
CA SER A 125 -11.34 -1.59 12.51
C SER A 125 -10.25 -1.63 11.44
N TYR A 126 -9.73 -0.44 11.07
CA TYR A 126 -8.54 -0.30 10.23
C TYR A 126 -7.33 -1.02 10.84
N GLU A 127 -7.19 -1.09 12.16
CA GLU A 127 -6.07 -1.78 12.80
C GLU A 127 -6.02 -3.28 12.46
N LEU A 128 -7.17 -3.90 12.18
CA LEU A 128 -7.24 -5.32 11.85
C LEU A 128 -6.97 -5.59 10.36
N LYS A 129 -6.93 -4.56 9.52
CA LYS A 129 -6.67 -4.69 8.09
C LYS A 129 -5.19 -4.97 7.84
N ASP A 130 -4.95 -5.74 6.79
CA ASP A 130 -3.59 -6.10 6.41
C ASP A 130 -2.83 -4.82 6.00
N LYS A 131 -1.52 -4.81 6.19
CA LYS A 131 -0.70 -3.61 6.04
C LYS A 131 0.03 -3.67 4.71
N TYR A 132 0.01 -2.58 3.96
CA TYR A 132 0.70 -2.47 2.67
C TYR A 132 1.68 -1.29 2.68
N LEU A 133 2.72 -1.42 1.88
CA LEU A 133 3.61 -0.33 1.50
C LEU A 133 3.29 0.13 0.08
N LYS A 134 3.04 1.42 -0.10
CA LYS A 134 2.84 2.06 -1.41
C LYS A 134 3.43 3.47 -1.38
N ARG A 135 3.68 4.04 -2.56
CA ARG A 135 4.18 5.40 -2.71
C ARG A 135 3.03 6.40 -2.80
N CYS A 136 3.12 7.51 -2.07
CA CYS A 136 2.20 8.63 -2.13
C CYS A 136 2.42 9.43 -3.41
N ILE A 137 1.46 9.46 -4.32
CA ILE A 137 1.58 10.16 -5.59
C ILE A 137 0.90 11.53 -5.54
N ALA A 138 -0.32 11.58 -5.00
CA ALA A 138 -1.11 12.80 -4.90
C ALA A 138 -1.55 13.04 -3.46
N ILE A 139 -1.46 14.31 -3.04
CA ILE A 139 -1.80 14.79 -1.69
C ILE A 139 -3.07 15.66 -1.77
N PRO A 140 -3.70 16.03 -0.63
CA PRO A 140 -4.89 16.87 -0.64
C PRO A 140 -4.76 18.14 -1.50
N GLY A 141 -5.73 18.34 -2.39
CA GLY A 141 -5.79 19.46 -3.33
C GLY A 141 -5.18 19.17 -4.70
N ASP A 142 -4.47 18.06 -4.88
CA ASP A 142 -4.01 17.62 -6.20
C ASP A 142 -5.14 17.00 -7.02
N GLU A 143 -5.09 17.22 -8.32
CA GLU A 143 -5.78 16.39 -9.31
C GLU A 143 -4.81 15.39 -9.92
N ILE A 144 -5.18 14.11 -9.89
CA ILE A 144 -4.39 13.01 -10.44
C ILE A 144 -5.08 12.43 -11.67
N GLU A 145 -4.30 12.23 -12.72
CA GLU A 145 -4.70 11.53 -13.94
C GLU A 145 -3.58 10.57 -14.36
N LEU A 146 -3.95 9.40 -14.88
CA LEU A 146 -3.05 8.47 -15.54
C LEU A 146 -3.42 8.45 -17.02
N VAL A 147 -2.45 8.72 -17.88
CA VAL A 147 -2.56 8.59 -19.33
C VAL A 147 -1.46 7.66 -19.79
N ASP A 148 -1.83 6.49 -20.33
CA ASP A 148 -0.90 5.47 -20.81
C ASP A 148 0.18 5.10 -19.76
N GLY A 149 -0.28 4.94 -18.52
CA GLY A 149 0.53 4.61 -17.34
C GLY A 149 1.39 5.77 -16.83
N THR A 150 1.37 6.93 -17.49
CA THR A 150 2.10 8.14 -17.08
C THR A 150 1.26 8.97 -16.13
N VAL A 151 1.86 9.40 -15.02
CA VAL A 151 1.23 10.21 -13.99
C VAL A 151 1.21 11.69 -14.40
N LEU A 152 0.02 12.28 -14.44
CA LEU A 152 -0.20 13.72 -14.54
C LEU A 152 -0.75 14.24 -13.22
N LEU A 153 -0.08 15.23 -12.64
CA LEU A 153 -0.53 15.95 -11.45
C LEU A 153 -0.89 17.38 -11.83
N ASN A 154 -2.14 17.77 -11.57
CA ASN A 154 -2.67 19.10 -11.90
C ASN A 154 -2.43 19.47 -13.38
N GLY A 155 -2.67 18.50 -14.28
CA GLY A 155 -2.47 18.63 -15.73
C GLY A 155 -1.00 18.65 -16.19
N LYS A 156 -0.02 18.43 -15.31
CA LYS A 156 1.41 18.40 -15.65
C LYS A 156 1.97 17.00 -15.47
N ILE A 157 2.79 16.56 -16.42
CA ILE A 157 3.52 15.29 -16.31
C ILE A 157 4.39 15.31 -15.04
N SER A 158 4.15 14.35 -14.15
CA SER A 158 4.98 14.16 -12.96
C SER A 158 6.30 13.49 -13.35
N THR A 159 7.39 13.86 -12.69
CA THR A 159 8.66 13.17 -12.87
C THR A 159 8.54 11.73 -12.39
N GLU A 160 8.72 10.79 -13.32
CA GLU A 160 8.76 9.36 -13.01
C GLU A 160 10.05 9.01 -12.26
N LEU A 161 9.91 8.26 -11.17
CA LEU A 161 11.06 7.78 -10.41
C LEU A 161 11.73 6.63 -11.14
N ASN A 162 13.04 6.52 -11.00
CA ASN A 162 13.81 5.38 -11.54
C ASN A 162 13.40 4.04 -10.91
N SER A 163 12.75 4.05 -9.75
CA SER A 163 12.22 2.85 -9.10
C SER A 163 10.92 2.34 -9.76
N CYS A 164 10.23 3.17 -10.56
CA CYS A 164 9.00 2.74 -11.21
C CYS A 164 9.26 1.70 -12.28
N ILE A 165 8.47 0.63 -12.27
CA ILE A 165 8.57 -0.52 -13.14
C ILE A 165 7.28 -0.66 -13.93
N HIS A 166 7.45 -0.93 -15.23
CA HIS A 166 6.36 -1.17 -16.17
C HIS A 166 6.65 -2.41 -17.00
N LEU A 167 5.60 -3.03 -17.51
CA LEU A 167 5.68 -4.10 -18.49
C LEU A 167 5.99 -3.52 -19.87
N TYR A 168 6.99 -4.08 -20.55
CA TYR A 168 7.37 -3.72 -21.92
C TYR A 168 7.27 -4.94 -22.82
N LYS A 169 6.81 -4.72 -24.04
CA LYS A 169 6.92 -5.66 -25.14
C LYS A 169 8.24 -5.40 -25.85
N VAL A 170 9.12 -6.40 -25.84
CA VAL A 170 10.48 -6.35 -26.39
C VAL A 170 10.58 -7.33 -27.55
N VAL A 171 10.94 -6.84 -28.73
CA VAL A 171 11.15 -7.66 -29.93
C VAL A 171 12.63 -7.71 -30.22
N THR A 172 13.19 -8.89 -30.49
CA THR A 172 14.63 -9.05 -30.75
C THR A 172 14.94 -9.59 -32.14
N ASN A 173 16.15 -9.27 -32.62
CA ASN A 173 16.63 -9.69 -33.94
C ASN A 173 16.93 -11.20 -34.00
N ARG A 174 17.16 -11.83 -32.85
CA ARG A 174 17.40 -13.28 -32.70
C ARG A 174 16.76 -13.79 -31.41
N PRO A 175 16.51 -15.11 -31.29
CA PRO A 175 16.11 -15.67 -30.01
C PRO A 175 17.18 -15.44 -28.94
N LEU A 176 16.72 -15.15 -27.72
CA LEU A 176 17.53 -15.02 -26.51
C LEU A 176 17.48 -16.31 -25.68
N SER A 177 18.61 -16.67 -25.09
CA SER A 177 18.72 -17.68 -24.05
C SER A 177 18.15 -17.17 -22.71
N GLU A 178 17.89 -18.09 -21.79
CA GLU A 178 17.34 -17.75 -20.48
C GLU A 178 18.29 -16.88 -19.64
N SER A 179 19.61 -17.10 -19.74
CA SER A 179 20.62 -16.27 -19.08
C SER A 179 20.67 -14.85 -19.64
N GLU A 180 20.54 -14.70 -20.97
CA GLU A 180 20.47 -13.39 -21.62
C GLU A 180 19.19 -12.65 -21.22
N LEU A 181 18.04 -13.34 -21.20
CA LEU A 181 16.79 -12.75 -20.72
C LEU A 181 16.94 -12.29 -19.27
N ARG A 182 17.46 -13.13 -18.37
CA ARG A 182 17.74 -12.75 -16.97
C ARG A 182 18.66 -11.53 -16.86
N ALA A 183 19.64 -11.38 -17.75
CA ALA A 183 20.54 -10.22 -17.75
C ALA A 183 19.86 -8.92 -18.24
N LEU A 184 18.81 -9.03 -19.06
CA LEU A 184 18.08 -7.88 -19.61
C LEU A 184 16.98 -7.35 -18.68
N THR A 185 16.46 -8.16 -17.76
CA THR A 185 15.42 -7.75 -16.81
C THR A 185 15.99 -7.32 -15.46
N VAL A 186 15.22 -6.53 -14.72
CA VAL A 186 15.55 -6.15 -13.33
C VAL A 186 15.18 -7.27 -12.33
N PHE A 187 14.49 -8.31 -12.82
CA PHE A 187 13.91 -9.41 -12.05
C PHE A 187 14.51 -10.78 -12.36
N ASP A 188 14.43 -11.64 -11.34
CA ASP A 188 14.32 -13.07 -11.58
C ASP A 188 12.95 -13.35 -12.22
N LEU A 189 12.96 -13.87 -13.45
CA LEU A 189 11.77 -14.14 -14.29
C LEU A 189 10.75 -15.08 -13.61
N SER A 190 11.15 -15.73 -12.53
CA SER A 190 10.37 -16.65 -11.71
C SER A 190 9.13 -16.02 -11.05
N TYR A 191 9.11 -14.70 -10.82
CA TYR A 191 7.97 -14.02 -10.16
C TYR A 191 6.75 -13.79 -11.06
N SER A 192 6.93 -13.78 -12.38
CA SER A 192 5.90 -13.29 -13.30
C SER A 192 4.69 -14.21 -13.49
N GLY A 193 4.59 -15.37 -12.81
CA GLY A 193 3.57 -16.37 -13.12
C GLY A 193 3.68 -16.91 -14.56
N PHE A 194 4.64 -16.44 -15.36
CA PHE A 194 5.06 -17.03 -16.64
C PHE A 194 5.98 -18.24 -16.44
N SER A 195 6.03 -18.79 -15.22
CA SER A 195 6.50 -20.15 -14.96
C SER A 195 5.42 -21.13 -15.42
N GLY A 196 5.35 -21.36 -16.73
CA GLY A 196 4.38 -22.26 -17.35
C GLY A 196 3.77 -21.64 -18.59
N ASN A 197 4.50 -21.76 -19.70
CA ASN A 197 4.23 -21.09 -20.97
C ASN A 197 4.58 -19.61 -20.91
N SER A 198 5.87 -19.31 -21.13
CA SER A 198 6.15 -18.47 -22.29
C SER A 198 5.20 -18.93 -23.39
N ARG A 199 4.12 -18.16 -23.64
CA ARG A 199 3.53 -18.21 -24.96
C ARG A 199 4.66 -17.74 -25.87
N LYS A 200 5.49 -18.68 -26.32
CA LYS A 200 5.85 -18.77 -27.72
C LYS A 200 4.51 -18.77 -28.46
N MET A 201 3.89 -17.61 -28.59
CA MET A 201 3.12 -17.34 -29.78
C MET A 201 4.18 -17.36 -30.88
N ASN A 202 3.98 -18.26 -31.82
CA ASN A 202 4.95 -18.75 -32.78
C ASN A 202 5.45 -17.71 -33.80
N GLU A 203 5.55 -16.43 -33.47
CA GLU A 203 5.89 -15.38 -34.44
C GLU A 203 6.78 -14.30 -33.77
N LEU A 204 8.07 -14.24 -34.18
CA LEU A 204 8.98 -13.07 -34.08
C LEU A 204 9.66 -12.70 -32.73
N ASN A 205 10.33 -13.64 -32.04
CA ASN A 205 11.30 -13.30 -30.96
C ASN A 205 10.82 -12.17 -29.99
N THR A 206 9.57 -12.27 -29.53
CA THR A 206 8.92 -11.24 -28.71
C THR A 206 8.84 -11.68 -27.25
N TYR A 207 9.17 -10.79 -26.33
CA TYR A 207 9.25 -11.02 -24.90
C TYR A 207 8.51 -9.92 -24.13
N TYR A 208 7.90 -10.27 -23.00
CA TYR A 208 7.27 -9.30 -22.10
C TYR A 208 8.13 -9.19 -20.84
N LEU A 209 8.77 -8.04 -20.65
CA LEU A 209 9.75 -7.81 -19.60
C LEU A 209 9.31 -6.64 -18.72
N TYR A 210 9.42 -6.81 -17.40
CA TYR A 210 9.24 -5.72 -16.46
C TYR A 210 10.54 -4.94 -16.31
N LEU A 211 10.50 -3.65 -16.64
CA LEU A 211 11.69 -2.80 -16.72
C LEU A 211 11.45 -1.48 -15.99
N ASN A 212 12.50 -1.00 -15.34
CA ASN A 212 12.56 0.39 -14.89
C ASN A 212 13.18 1.31 -15.95
N LEU A 213 13.12 2.62 -15.73
CA LEU A 213 13.59 3.62 -16.68
C LEU A 213 15.06 3.41 -17.09
N THR A 214 15.94 3.15 -16.12
CA THR A 214 17.37 2.92 -16.36
C THR A 214 17.61 1.70 -17.24
N THR A 215 16.92 0.59 -16.95
CA THR A 215 17.06 -0.66 -17.72
C THR A 215 16.47 -0.51 -19.11
N PHE A 216 15.31 0.12 -19.23
CA PHE A 216 14.71 0.46 -20.53
C PHE A 216 15.69 1.25 -21.40
N GLN A 217 16.29 2.32 -20.87
CA GLN A 217 17.27 3.13 -21.60
C GLN A 217 18.51 2.33 -22.02
N ARG A 218 19.00 1.45 -21.12
CA ARG A 218 20.14 0.56 -21.39
C ARG A 218 19.83 -0.41 -22.53
N ILE A 219 18.72 -1.14 -22.45
CA ILE A 219 18.40 -2.19 -23.42
C ILE A 219 17.89 -1.62 -24.75
N LYS A 220 17.25 -0.44 -24.76
CA LYS A 220 16.85 0.25 -25.99
C LYS A 220 18.04 0.53 -26.92
N SER A 221 19.25 0.60 -26.36
CA SER A 221 20.49 0.83 -27.11
C SER A 221 21.22 -0.47 -27.53
N ASP A 222 20.71 -1.63 -27.14
CA ASP A 222 21.33 -2.93 -27.44
C ASP A 222 20.98 -3.38 -28.87
N LEU A 223 22.00 -3.81 -29.63
CA LEU A 223 21.87 -4.25 -31.03
C LEU A 223 20.97 -5.48 -31.20
N VAL A 224 20.77 -6.25 -30.13
CA VAL A 224 19.88 -7.42 -30.16
C VAL A 224 18.41 -7.00 -30.12
N ILE A 225 18.09 -5.83 -29.57
CA ILE A 225 16.73 -5.29 -29.51
C ILE A 225 16.35 -4.67 -30.85
N LYS A 226 15.30 -5.20 -31.46
CA LYS A 226 14.70 -4.68 -32.69
C LYS A 226 13.71 -3.56 -32.38
N ASP A 227 12.88 -3.78 -31.37
CA ASP A 227 11.80 -2.88 -31.00
C ASP A 227 11.48 -3.02 -29.51
N ILE A 228 11.04 -1.93 -28.88
CA ILE A 228 10.68 -1.92 -27.47
C ILE A 228 9.63 -0.86 -27.17
N ASP A 229 8.44 -1.30 -26.79
CA ASP A 229 7.32 -0.44 -26.43
C ASP A 229 6.76 -0.82 -25.07
N ARG A 230 6.21 0.16 -24.35
CA ARG A 230 5.47 -0.10 -23.11
C ARG A 230 4.23 -0.94 -23.48
N TYR A 231 4.00 -2.00 -22.72
CA TYR A 231 2.79 -2.79 -22.87
C TYR A 231 1.66 -2.09 -22.13
N GLU A 232 0.69 -1.58 -22.88
CA GLU A 232 -0.40 -0.79 -22.35
C GLU A 232 -1.73 -1.49 -22.64
N TYR A 233 -2.64 -1.47 -21.67
CA TYR A 233 -4.03 -1.81 -21.96
C TYR A 233 -4.65 -0.70 -22.81
N SER A 234 -5.18 -1.08 -23.98
CA SER A 234 -5.75 -0.14 -24.96
C SER A 234 -6.71 0.86 -24.32
N ILE A 235 -6.60 2.14 -24.71
CA ILE A 235 -7.51 3.21 -24.31
C ILE A 235 -8.97 2.79 -24.55
N GLY A 236 -9.83 2.96 -23.54
CA GLY A 236 -11.26 2.67 -23.61
C GLY A 236 -11.68 1.23 -23.26
N LEU A 237 -10.73 0.31 -23.05
CA LEU A 237 -11.04 -0.98 -22.43
C LEU A 237 -11.25 -0.77 -20.94
N LYS A 238 -12.52 -0.76 -20.53
CA LYS A 238 -12.90 -0.66 -19.13
C LYS A 238 -12.46 -1.91 -18.38
N ASP A 239 -11.75 -1.70 -17.28
CA ASP A 239 -11.48 -2.74 -16.30
C ASP A 239 -12.55 -2.69 -15.20
N LEU A 240 -13.17 -3.83 -14.92
CA LEU A 240 -14.25 -3.93 -13.93
C LEU A 240 -13.74 -3.96 -12.50
N ASP A 241 -12.47 -4.26 -12.28
CA ASP A 241 -11.85 -4.28 -10.95
C ASP A 241 -11.32 -2.89 -10.55
N ILE A 242 -11.26 -1.95 -11.50
CA ILE A 242 -10.75 -0.60 -11.30
C ILE A 242 -11.86 0.33 -10.78
N TYR A 243 -11.50 1.07 -9.74
CA TYR A 243 -12.30 2.13 -9.13
C TYR A 243 -12.76 3.14 -10.20
N PRO A 244 -13.97 3.72 -10.16
CA PRO A 244 -14.99 3.67 -9.10
C PRO A 244 -16.08 2.61 -9.29
N HIS A 245 -15.87 1.58 -10.12
CA HIS A 245 -16.88 0.55 -10.42
C HIS A 245 -18.22 1.10 -10.94
N SER A 246 -18.19 2.26 -11.60
CA SER A 246 -19.38 2.92 -12.16
C SER A 246 -19.41 2.80 -13.69
N PRO A 247 -20.57 2.58 -14.32
CA PRO A 247 -20.68 2.50 -15.79
C PRO A 247 -20.30 3.82 -16.50
N LYS A 248 -20.22 4.94 -15.77
CA LYS A 248 -19.82 6.24 -16.32
C LYS A 248 -18.33 6.38 -16.61
N TYR A 249 -17.52 5.53 -16.02
CA TYR A 249 -16.06 5.57 -16.13
C TYR A 249 -15.57 4.30 -16.80
N SER A 250 -14.66 4.48 -17.75
CA SER A 250 -13.97 3.40 -18.47
C SER A 250 -12.50 3.34 -18.06
N PHE A 251 -12.23 3.53 -16.77
CA PHE A 251 -10.88 3.49 -16.22
C PHE A 251 -10.29 2.08 -16.33
N ASN A 252 -8.98 2.02 -16.44
CA ASN A 252 -8.17 0.82 -16.38
C ASN A 252 -6.83 1.11 -15.70
N LEU A 253 -5.94 0.11 -15.65
CA LEU A 253 -4.66 0.21 -14.95
C LEU A 253 -3.73 1.32 -15.46
N ASN A 254 -3.81 1.66 -16.75
CA ASN A 254 -2.96 2.64 -17.41
C ASN A 254 -3.66 4.00 -17.62
N ASN A 255 -5.01 4.00 -17.67
CA ASN A 255 -5.81 5.17 -17.96
C ASN A 255 -6.86 5.39 -16.85
N PHE A 256 -6.66 6.40 -16.02
CA PHE A 256 -7.45 6.65 -14.81
C PHE A 256 -7.60 8.14 -14.55
N GLY A 257 -8.77 8.55 -14.04
CA GLY A 257 -9.02 9.95 -13.70
C GLY A 257 -9.49 10.78 -14.90
N PRO A 258 -9.47 12.12 -14.78
CA PRO A 258 -8.94 12.89 -13.67
C PRO A 258 -9.71 12.67 -12.35
N LEU A 259 -9.00 12.77 -11.22
CA LEU A 259 -9.56 12.64 -9.87
C LEU A 259 -8.95 13.70 -8.94
N LEU A 260 -9.78 14.62 -8.44
CA LEU A 260 -9.38 15.58 -7.43
C LEU A 260 -9.32 14.91 -6.04
N VAL A 261 -8.19 15.04 -5.36
CA VAL A 261 -7.93 14.49 -4.03
C VAL A 261 -8.47 15.45 -2.95
N PRO A 262 -9.49 15.06 -2.16
CA PRO A 262 -10.05 15.90 -1.12
C PRO A 262 -9.09 16.10 0.06
N GLY A 263 -9.31 17.19 0.78
CA GLY A 263 -8.57 17.54 2.00
C GLY A 263 -9.49 17.95 3.12
N LYS A 264 -8.98 17.89 4.36
CA LYS A 264 -9.72 18.32 5.53
C LYS A 264 -10.14 19.79 5.42
N GLY A 265 -11.41 20.08 5.66
CA GLY A 265 -12.01 21.41 5.54
C GLY A 265 -12.20 21.90 4.10
N LYS A 266 -12.00 21.03 3.10
CA LYS A 266 -12.26 21.37 1.69
C LYS A 266 -13.64 20.89 1.28
N ILE A 267 -14.33 21.73 0.51
CA ILE A 267 -15.65 21.44 -0.04
C ILE A 267 -15.47 20.94 -1.47
N ILE A 268 -16.08 19.79 -1.79
CA ILE A 268 -16.26 19.33 -3.17
C ILE A 268 -17.73 19.44 -3.52
N HIS A 269 -18.02 20.04 -4.68
CA HIS A 269 -19.35 20.04 -5.26
C HIS A 269 -19.62 18.70 -5.93
N LEU A 270 -20.76 18.10 -5.61
CA LEU A 270 -21.16 16.77 -6.07
C LEU A 270 -22.25 16.91 -7.13
N ASP A 271 -22.07 16.19 -8.24
CA ASP A 271 -23.03 16.14 -9.33
C ASP A 271 -23.18 14.72 -9.87
N SER A 272 -23.96 14.57 -10.95
CA SER A 272 -24.18 13.25 -11.54
C SER A 272 -22.94 12.64 -12.19
N VAL A 273 -21.90 13.42 -12.46
CA VAL A 273 -20.65 12.96 -13.08
C VAL A 273 -19.73 12.44 -11.98
N ASN A 274 -19.36 13.28 -11.02
CA ASN A 274 -18.29 12.98 -10.06
C ASN A 274 -18.75 12.20 -8.82
N SER A 275 -20.05 12.10 -8.54
CA SER A 275 -20.55 11.44 -7.31
C SER A 275 -20.01 10.02 -7.12
N ALA A 276 -19.82 9.26 -8.21
CA ALA A 276 -19.26 7.91 -8.11
C ALA A 276 -17.79 7.90 -7.61
N LEU A 277 -17.02 8.94 -7.90
CA LEU A 277 -15.62 9.12 -7.47
C LEU A 277 -15.46 9.50 -6.00
N TYR A 278 -16.56 9.80 -5.30
CA TYR A 278 -16.51 10.17 -3.88
C TYR A 278 -17.42 9.29 -3.01
N TYR A 279 -18.33 8.52 -3.61
CA TYR A 279 -19.30 7.70 -2.90
C TYR A 279 -18.66 6.77 -1.86
N GLU A 280 -17.63 6.00 -2.23
CA GLU A 280 -17.00 5.02 -1.33
C GLU A 280 -16.35 5.70 -0.11
N ILE A 281 -15.66 6.83 -0.28
CA ILE A 281 -15.03 7.51 0.85
C ILE A 281 -16.04 8.21 1.75
N LEU A 282 -17.07 8.80 1.16
CA LEU A 282 -18.17 9.43 1.88
C LEU A 282 -18.95 8.42 2.72
N LYS A 283 -19.23 7.25 2.13
CA LYS A 283 -19.94 6.16 2.80
C LYS A 283 -19.12 5.52 3.92
N ASN A 284 -17.84 5.26 3.68
CA ASN A 284 -17.05 4.38 4.54
C ASN A 284 -16.15 5.14 5.53
N TYR A 285 -15.80 6.41 5.26
CA TYR A 285 -14.75 7.12 6.01
C TYR A 285 -15.15 8.48 6.56
N GLU A 286 -16.29 9.06 6.18
CA GLU A 286 -16.72 10.40 6.64
C GLU A 286 -17.80 10.38 7.75
N ASP A 287 -17.87 9.31 8.54
CA ASP A 287 -18.81 9.14 9.68
C ASP A 287 -20.30 9.36 9.32
N MET A 288 -20.67 9.21 8.05
CA MET A 288 -22.05 9.39 7.58
C MET A 288 -22.86 8.10 7.64
N GLN A 289 -24.13 8.22 8.05
CA GLN A 289 -25.07 7.09 8.07
C GLN A 289 -26.05 7.15 6.89
N TYR A 290 -26.41 5.98 6.37
CA TYR A 290 -27.40 5.83 5.28
C TYR A 290 -27.01 6.56 3.99
N VAL A 291 -25.75 6.42 3.56
CA VAL A 291 -25.26 6.99 2.31
C VAL A 291 -25.56 6.04 1.15
N THR A 292 -26.35 6.51 0.18
CA THR A 292 -26.73 5.74 -1.02
C THR A 292 -26.31 6.47 -2.29
N LEU A 293 -26.01 5.72 -3.34
CA LEU A 293 -25.76 6.24 -4.68
C LEU A 293 -26.92 5.78 -5.57
N THR A 294 -27.75 6.70 -6.04
CA THR A 294 -28.91 6.38 -6.90
C THR A 294 -28.96 7.38 -8.05
N ASN A 295 -29.17 6.90 -9.27
CA ASN A 295 -29.13 7.73 -10.49
C ASN A 295 -27.86 8.61 -10.58
N SER A 296 -26.73 8.03 -10.17
CA SER A 296 -25.41 8.69 -10.06
C SER A 296 -25.37 9.93 -9.16
N ARG A 297 -26.29 10.07 -8.21
CA ARG A 297 -26.27 11.12 -7.20
C ARG A 297 -26.24 10.51 -5.81
N ILE A 298 -25.60 11.21 -4.88
CA ILE A 298 -25.45 10.75 -3.50
C ILE A 298 -26.60 11.29 -2.65
N TYR A 299 -27.21 10.40 -1.88
CA TYR A 299 -28.24 10.73 -0.90
C TYR A 299 -27.75 10.32 0.48
N VAL A 300 -28.07 11.13 1.48
CA VAL A 300 -27.86 10.81 2.89
C VAL A 300 -29.23 10.69 3.53
N LYS A 301 -29.55 9.48 4.00
CA LYS A 301 -30.91 9.04 4.32
C LYS A 301 -31.77 9.11 3.05
N ASP A 302 -32.40 10.26 2.80
CA ASP A 302 -33.22 10.52 1.61
C ASP A 302 -32.98 11.91 0.99
N SER A 303 -32.04 12.69 1.55
CA SER A 303 -31.73 14.04 1.06
C SER A 303 -30.58 14.00 0.07
N LEU A 304 -30.81 14.56 -1.12
CA LEU A 304 -29.77 14.78 -2.11
C LEU A 304 -28.71 15.74 -1.55
N ILE A 305 -27.45 15.33 -1.59
CA ILE A 305 -26.33 16.23 -1.29
C ILE A 305 -25.67 16.70 -2.59
N THR A 306 -25.41 18.00 -2.69
CA THR A 306 -24.77 18.64 -3.87
C THR A 306 -23.39 19.19 -3.55
N SER A 307 -22.95 19.07 -2.30
CA SER A 307 -21.61 19.40 -1.86
C SER A 307 -21.31 18.72 -0.54
N PHE A 308 -20.04 18.49 -0.24
CA PHE A 308 -19.60 17.94 1.04
C PHE A 308 -18.27 18.55 1.48
N GLU A 309 -18.17 18.91 2.76
CA GLU A 309 -16.93 19.36 3.40
C GLU A 309 -16.24 18.17 4.08
N PHE A 310 -15.04 17.81 3.61
CA PHE A 310 -14.34 16.63 4.10
C PHE A 310 -13.75 16.85 5.50
N SER A 311 -13.94 15.88 6.40
CA SER A 311 -13.39 15.93 7.76
C SER A 311 -11.96 15.39 7.86
N LYS A 312 -11.50 14.70 6.81
CA LYS A 312 -10.20 14.01 6.74
C LYS A 312 -9.40 14.41 5.50
N ASN A 313 -8.08 14.23 5.59
CA ASN A 313 -7.22 14.24 4.42
C ASN A 313 -7.24 12.90 3.68
N TYR A 314 -7.10 12.96 2.36
CA TYR A 314 -7.02 11.80 1.50
C TYR A 314 -5.78 11.84 0.62
N TYR A 315 -5.35 10.68 0.15
CA TYR A 315 -4.15 10.50 -0.65
C TYR A 315 -4.41 9.53 -1.79
N PHE A 316 -3.69 9.69 -2.89
CA PHE A 316 -3.65 8.70 -3.96
C PHE A 316 -2.28 8.01 -3.94
N ILE A 317 -2.28 6.69 -3.83
CA ILE A 317 -1.07 5.90 -3.67
C ILE A 317 -0.93 4.88 -4.81
N LEU A 318 0.30 4.65 -5.27
CA LEU A 318 0.63 3.65 -6.28
C LEU A 318 1.79 2.77 -5.81
N GLY A 319 1.83 1.54 -6.31
CA GLY A 319 3.04 0.71 -6.20
C GLY A 319 4.10 1.20 -7.19
N ASP A 320 5.37 0.98 -6.86
CA ASP A 320 6.48 1.25 -7.78
C ASP A 320 6.47 0.23 -8.93
N ASN A 321 6.09 -1.02 -8.66
CA ASN A 321 5.75 -2.01 -9.67
C ASN A 321 4.26 -1.91 -10.00
N ARG A 322 3.90 -0.94 -10.84
CA ARG A 322 2.51 -0.55 -11.09
C ARG A 322 1.67 -1.70 -11.64
N ASP A 323 2.21 -2.53 -12.52
CA ASP A 323 1.43 -3.61 -13.14
C ASP A 323 1.15 -4.80 -12.20
N LEU A 324 1.92 -4.92 -11.10
CA LEU A 324 1.76 -5.98 -10.08
C LEU A 324 1.37 -5.40 -8.71
N SER A 325 0.59 -4.33 -8.72
CA SER A 325 0.22 -3.58 -7.52
C SER A 325 -1.29 -3.43 -7.39
N ILE A 326 -1.83 -3.89 -6.26
CA ILE A 326 -3.18 -3.50 -5.82
C ILE A 326 -3.04 -2.21 -5.02
N ASP A 327 -3.50 -1.10 -5.60
CA ASP A 327 -3.33 0.25 -5.04
C ASP A 327 -4.56 1.15 -5.26
N SER A 328 -4.41 2.48 -5.18
CA SER A 328 -5.53 3.42 -5.30
C SER A 328 -6.31 3.32 -6.61
N ARG A 329 -5.77 2.68 -7.66
CA ARG A 329 -6.56 2.39 -8.87
C ARG A 329 -7.69 1.38 -8.60
N HIS A 330 -7.54 0.50 -7.62
CA HIS A 330 -8.51 -0.55 -7.31
C HIS A 330 -9.56 -0.11 -6.28
N TRP A 331 -9.16 0.72 -5.31
CA TRP A 331 -10.04 1.13 -4.20
C TRP A 331 -10.29 2.63 -4.09
N GLY A 332 -9.65 3.44 -4.92
CA GLY A 332 -9.73 4.89 -4.87
C GLY A 332 -8.82 5.50 -3.80
N LEU A 333 -9.31 6.51 -3.11
CA LEU A 333 -8.52 7.35 -2.23
C LEU A 333 -8.23 6.68 -0.88
N LEU A 334 -7.00 6.85 -0.39
CA LEU A 334 -6.55 6.39 0.92
C LEU A 334 -6.86 7.46 1.98
N PRO A 335 -7.73 7.20 2.97
CA PRO A 335 -7.96 8.13 4.07
C PRO A 335 -6.76 8.19 5.04
N GLU A 336 -6.49 9.37 5.60
CA GLU A 336 -5.36 9.60 6.50
C GLU A 336 -5.36 8.73 7.76
N ASP A 337 -6.53 8.26 8.20
CA ASP A 337 -6.68 7.41 9.37
C ASP A 337 -6.21 5.97 9.14
N HIS A 338 -5.96 5.56 7.89
CA HIS A 338 -5.40 4.26 7.55
C HIS A 338 -3.86 4.27 7.48
N ILE A 339 -3.23 5.45 7.45
CA ILE A 339 -1.77 5.57 7.36
C ILE A 339 -1.12 5.28 8.71
N ILE A 340 -0.12 4.41 8.75
CA ILE A 340 0.61 4.04 9.97
C ILE A 340 1.83 4.95 10.15
N GLY A 341 2.66 5.10 9.11
CA GLY A 341 3.89 5.85 9.19
C GLY A 341 4.69 5.89 7.89
N LYS A 342 5.85 6.55 7.95
CA LYS A 342 6.80 6.68 6.83
C LYS A 342 7.79 5.53 6.84
N ALA A 343 8.02 4.89 5.70
CA ALA A 343 9.19 4.03 5.53
C ALA A 343 10.45 4.91 5.41
N THR A 344 11.41 4.73 6.31
CA THR A 344 12.58 5.64 6.41
C THR A 344 13.92 4.96 6.12
N PHE A 345 14.05 3.67 6.42
CA PHE A 345 15.33 2.96 6.29
C PHE A 345 15.12 1.49 5.97
N VAL A 346 15.88 0.95 5.01
CA VAL A 346 15.91 -0.48 4.68
C VAL A 346 17.06 -1.12 5.45
N TRP A 347 16.74 -2.01 6.39
CA TRP A 347 17.68 -2.63 7.31
C TRP A 347 18.46 -3.79 6.69
N SER A 348 17.83 -4.57 5.81
CA SER A 348 18.47 -5.69 5.11
C SER A 348 17.85 -5.85 3.74
N ASN A 349 18.69 -5.87 2.70
CA ASN A 349 18.29 -6.19 1.34
C ASN A 349 18.50 -7.69 1.12
N SER A 350 17.45 -8.48 1.33
CA SER A 350 17.53 -9.93 1.15
C SER A 350 17.24 -10.24 -0.31
N ALA A 351 18.24 -10.13 -1.19
CA ALA A 351 18.07 -10.43 -2.62
C ALA A 351 17.75 -11.92 -2.93
N GLU A 352 17.56 -12.77 -1.92
CA GLU A 352 17.25 -14.19 -2.06
C GLU A 352 15.98 -14.56 -1.29
N VAL A 353 14.82 -14.39 -1.92
CA VAL A 353 13.60 -15.10 -1.52
C VAL A 353 13.21 -16.05 -2.66
N LYS A 354 13.05 -17.33 -2.32
CA LYS A 354 12.65 -18.39 -3.26
C LYS A 354 11.24 -18.11 -3.80
N SER A 355 11.07 -18.33 -5.09
CA SER A 355 9.90 -18.07 -5.95
C SER A 355 8.55 -18.73 -5.56
N GLY A 356 8.43 -19.33 -4.37
CA GLY A 356 7.28 -20.15 -3.99
C GLY A 356 6.12 -19.43 -3.27
N ASP A 357 6.38 -18.34 -2.54
CA ASP A 357 5.46 -17.87 -1.47
C ASP A 357 5.12 -16.36 -1.54
N LEU A 358 5.26 -15.71 -2.69
CA LEU A 358 5.06 -14.26 -2.79
C LEU A 358 3.60 -13.89 -3.11
N GLU A 359 2.95 -13.15 -2.20
CA GLU A 359 1.57 -12.66 -2.38
C GLU A 359 1.52 -11.38 -3.25
N LEU A 360 0.44 -11.22 -4.02
CA LEU A 360 0.09 -9.95 -4.65
C LEU A 360 -0.52 -9.04 -3.57
N GLU A 361 0.23 -8.02 -3.14
CA GLU A 361 -0.18 -7.03 -2.12
C GLU A 361 -0.35 -5.62 -2.69
#